data_AF-A0A6N9L7D6-F1
#
_entry.id   AF-A0A6N9L7D6-F1
#
_cell.length_a   1.000
_cell.length_b   1.000
_cell.length_c   1.000
_cell.angle_alpha   90.00
_cell.angle_beta   90.00
_cell.angle_gamma   90.00
#
_symmetry.space_group_name_H-M   'P 1'
#
loop_
_entity.id
_entity.type
_entity.pdbx_description
1 polymer ?
#
loop_
_entity_poly.entity_id
_entity_poly.type
_entity_poly.pdbx_seq_one_letter_code
_entity_poly.pdbx_strand_id
1 'polypeptide(L)'
;METADIEKQLTIKCLSSYLQQSNKRRLHNINVLRDFIDCETKKKNLKSGEKEADLLFHETSKGEKISIRFPGKESLPRGKDSKTYPQDYRPKIITRDGEELPDLTFEDMWSIMDCINENAKKYMKCISLIFFRMGRMMDYECKNEKMKLTCEGQEELVDLNLWRIHFDEECFKSLDSGIESIILFDKYKISYEAFIYFFELILQNEDGKYYDKKGNLSSGRTNTSDSMLLLASFFAGFTGISSLLHLFVRGKGIGKMTKEQMMKYMGNRIEIYNARDIILQYPNFEGVRHRKTLTKTIEKNMLTMVARDDIEKIGYVNKINDKKTMTYEVFKKAGWEIVDISTMDYDSLVEFLDSKYKNTNTKAE
;
A
#
# COMPACT_ATOMS: atom_id res chain seq x y z
N MET A 1 7.48 19.70 13.73
CA MET A 1 6.45 19.17 14.66
C MET A 1 7.07 18.32 15.75
N GLU A 2 6.45 18.22 16.93
CA GLU A 2 6.85 17.22 17.93
C GLU A 2 6.45 15.81 17.49
N THR A 3 7.17 14.78 17.96
CA THR A 3 6.91 13.38 17.57
C THR A 3 5.48 12.94 17.87
N ALA A 4 4.90 13.37 18.99
CA ALA A 4 3.53 13.01 19.37
C ALA A 4 2.48 13.57 18.39
N ASP A 5 2.71 14.75 17.83
CA ASP A 5 1.82 15.36 16.84
C ASP A 5 1.90 14.60 15.51
N ILE A 6 3.12 14.23 15.09
CA ILE A 6 3.34 13.41 13.88
C ILE A 6 2.63 12.05 14.05
N GLU A 7 2.78 11.38 15.19
CA GLU A 7 2.09 10.11 15.46
C GLU A 7 0.56 10.26 15.38
N LYS A 8 0.03 11.38 15.91
CA LYS A 8 -1.41 11.65 15.89
C LYS A 8 -1.91 11.85 14.47
N GLN A 9 -1.21 12.62 13.65
CA GLN A 9 -1.58 12.83 12.25
C GLN A 9 -1.43 11.54 11.42
N LEU A 10 -0.42 10.72 11.70
CA LEU A 10 -0.22 9.45 11.03
C LEU A 10 -1.12 8.32 11.56
N THR A 11 -1.93 8.54 12.60
CA THR A 11 -2.85 7.53 13.14
C THR A 11 -3.82 7.05 12.06
N ILE A 12 -4.07 5.74 12.02
CA ILE A 12 -4.77 5.09 10.93
C ILE A 12 -6.11 4.57 11.42
N LYS A 13 -7.17 4.95 10.72
CA LYS A 13 -8.47 4.31 10.79
C LYS A 13 -8.79 3.70 9.44
N CYS A 14 -9.04 2.40 9.41
CA CYS A 14 -9.31 1.71 8.16
C CYS A 14 -10.35 0.60 8.33
N LEU A 15 -11.03 0.27 7.23
CA LEU A 15 -11.94 -0.86 7.19
C LEU A 15 -11.17 -2.16 6.98
N SER A 16 -11.61 -3.27 7.56
CA SER A 16 -11.01 -4.61 7.38
C SER A 16 -10.96 -5.08 5.92
N SER A 17 -11.69 -4.40 5.02
CA SER A 17 -11.66 -4.59 3.56
C SER A 17 -10.49 -3.89 2.86
N TYR A 18 -9.60 -3.17 3.55
CA TYR A 18 -8.49 -2.39 2.96
C TYR A 18 -7.65 -3.17 1.93
N LEU A 19 -7.46 -4.49 2.12
CA LEU A 19 -6.71 -5.33 1.20
C LEU A 19 -7.34 -5.41 -0.20
N GLN A 20 -8.67 -5.32 -0.31
CA GLN A 20 -9.35 -5.40 -1.60
C GLN A 20 -9.08 -4.14 -2.44
N GLN A 21 -9.07 -2.97 -1.82
CA GLN A 21 -8.72 -1.70 -2.46
C GLN A 21 -7.25 -1.66 -2.81
N SER A 22 -6.39 -2.04 -1.86
CA SER A 22 -4.95 -2.19 -2.09
C SER A 22 -4.69 -3.07 -3.32
N ASN A 23 -5.31 -4.24 -3.40
CA ASN A 23 -5.10 -5.15 -4.53
C ASN A 23 -5.52 -4.58 -5.89
N LYS A 24 -6.55 -3.73 -5.96
CA LYS A 24 -6.92 -3.03 -7.20
C LYS A 24 -5.80 -2.06 -7.62
N ARG A 25 -5.29 -1.26 -6.68
CA ARG A 25 -4.20 -0.30 -6.92
C ARG A 25 -2.90 -1.01 -7.33
N ARG A 26 -2.55 -2.09 -6.63
CA ARG A 26 -1.39 -2.94 -6.92
C ARG A 26 -1.46 -3.51 -8.34
N LEU A 27 -2.60 -4.11 -8.71
CA LEU A 27 -2.79 -4.71 -10.03
C LEU A 27 -2.69 -3.66 -11.15
N HIS A 28 -3.23 -2.45 -10.92
CA HIS A 28 -3.09 -1.34 -11.85
C HIS A 28 -1.60 -1.01 -12.10
N ASN A 29 -0.83 -0.75 -11.05
CA ASN A 29 0.59 -0.42 -11.20
C ASN A 29 1.38 -1.57 -11.85
N ILE A 30 1.11 -2.82 -11.47
CA ILE A 30 1.74 -4.01 -12.08
C ILE A 30 1.51 -4.01 -13.58
N ASN A 31 0.28 -3.80 -14.04
CA ASN A 31 -0.05 -3.86 -15.47
C ASN A 31 0.60 -2.70 -16.23
N VAL A 32 0.49 -1.46 -15.72
CA VAL A 32 1.10 -0.28 -16.35
C VAL A 32 2.61 -0.44 -16.49
N LEU A 33 3.30 -0.86 -15.43
CA LEU A 33 4.74 -1.08 -15.48
C LEU A 33 5.12 -2.27 -16.36
N ARG A 34 4.32 -3.35 -16.40
CA ARG A 34 4.54 -4.48 -17.33
C ARG A 34 4.58 -3.98 -18.76
N ASP A 35 3.51 -3.31 -19.16
CA ASP A 35 3.27 -2.98 -20.55
C ASP A 35 4.31 -1.97 -21.02
N PHE A 36 4.67 -1.02 -20.15
CA PHE A 36 5.75 -0.07 -20.38
C PHE A 36 7.13 -0.75 -20.54
N ILE A 37 7.55 -1.56 -19.56
CA ILE A 37 8.85 -2.23 -19.57
C ILE A 37 8.97 -3.17 -20.77
N ASP A 38 7.93 -3.95 -21.07
CA ASP A 38 7.90 -4.87 -22.20
C ASP A 38 7.99 -4.12 -23.54
N CYS A 39 7.31 -2.99 -23.66
CA CYS A 39 7.34 -2.15 -24.85
C CYS A 39 8.74 -1.58 -25.08
N GLU A 40 9.31 -0.92 -24.07
CA GLU A 40 10.62 -0.26 -24.18
C GLU A 40 11.76 -1.27 -24.34
N THR A 41 11.68 -2.42 -23.66
CA THR A 41 12.64 -3.52 -23.83
C THR A 41 12.71 -3.99 -25.28
N LYS A 42 11.55 -4.18 -25.93
CA LYS A 42 11.48 -4.59 -27.35
C LYS A 42 11.93 -3.49 -28.29
N LYS A 43 11.43 -2.27 -28.10
CA LYS A 43 11.71 -1.10 -28.95
C LYS A 43 13.18 -0.73 -28.96
N LYS A 44 13.84 -0.77 -27.80
CA LYS A 44 15.25 -0.37 -27.63
C LYS A 44 16.22 -1.55 -27.58
N ASN A 45 15.73 -2.79 -27.72
CA ASN A 45 16.52 -4.02 -27.63
C ASN A 45 17.33 -4.09 -26.32
N LEU A 46 16.67 -3.80 -25.20
CA LEU A 46 17.30 -3.78 -23.87
C LEU A 46 17.60 -5.20 -23.38
N LYS A 47 18.70 -5.35 -22.63
CA LYS A 47 19.18 -6.61 -22.06
C LYS A 47 19.88 -6.37 -20.73
N SER A 48 19.53 -7.19 -19.74
CA SER A 48 20.06 -7.02 -18.39
C SER A 48 21.58 -7.20 -18.37
N GLY A 49 22.27 -6.29 -17.69
CA GLY A 49 23.74 -6.25 -17.60
C GLY A 49 24.48 -5.83 -18.88
N GLU A 50 23.77 -5.61 -19.99
CA GLU A 50 24.36 -5.16 -21.27
C GLU A 50 23.87 -3.76 -21.65
N LYS A 51 22.55 -3.61 -21.85
CA LYS A 51 21.90 -2.37 -22.27
C LYS A 51 20.61 -2.21 -21.48
N GLU A 52 20.67 -1.39 -20.44
CA GLU A 52 19.56 -1.15 -19.52
C GLU A 52 19.11 0.30 -19.62
N ALA A 53 17.87 0.55 -19.21
CA ALA A 53 17.29 1.89 -19.12
C ALA A 53 16.91 2.21 -17.68
N ASP A 54 17.06 3.47 -17.31
CA ASP A 54 16.72 4.04 -16.02
C ASP A 54 15.47 4.91 -16.15
N LEU A 55 14.41 4.61 -15.40
CA LEU A 55 13.22 5.44 -15.30
C LEU A 55 13.22 6.15 -13.94
N LEU A 56 13.34 7.48 -13.94
CA LEU A 56 13.40 8.31 -12.73
C LEU A 56 12.02 8.43 -12.09
N PHE A 57 11.89 7.96 -10.85
CA PHE A 57 10.64 7.98 -10.08
C PHE A 57 10.52 9.16 -9.13
N HIS A 58 11.63 9.63 -8.58
CA HIS A 58 11.65 10.72 -7.61
C HIS A 58 13.02 11.39 -7.56
N GLU A 59 13.03 12.70 -7.37
CA GLU A 59 14.21 13.48 -6.98
C GLU A 59 13.90 14.12 -5.64
N THR A 60 14.73 13.85 -4.64
CA THR A 60 14.48 14.31 -3.27
C THR A 60 14.76 15.80 -3.12
N SER A 61 14.26 16.36 -2.02
CA SER A 61 14.60 17.73 -1.61
C SER A 61 16.10 17.97 -1.37
N LYS A 62 16.88 16.91 -1.14
CA LYS A 62 18.34 16.92 -0.92
C LYS A 62 19.14 16.58 -2.19
N GLY A 63 18.48 16.35 -3.33
CA GLY A 63 19.10 16.12 -4.64
C GLY A 63 19.48 14.66 -4.93
N GLU A 64 19.01 13.70 -4.14
CA GLU A 64 19.16 12.27 -4.47
C GLU A 64 18.14 11.86 -5.55
N LYS A 65 18.52 10.94 -6.43
CA LYS A 65 17.65 10.44 -7.51
C LYS A 65 17.29 8.98 -7.27
N ILE A 66 16.00 8.69 -7.33
CA ILE A 66 15.45 7.36 -7.09
C ILE A 66 14.81 6.89 -8.39
N SER A 67 15.31 5.80 -8.94
CA SER A 67 14.88 5.26 -10.23
C SER A 67 14.67 3.74 -10.18
N ILE A 68 14.08 3.20 -11.23
CA ILE A 68 14.17 1.77 -11.55
C ILE A 68 15.10 1.58 -12.74
N ARG A 69 15.93 0.54 -12.71
CA ARG A 69 16.75 0.07 -13.84
C ARG A 69 16.19 -1.23 -14.40
N PHE A 70 15.94 -1.28 -15.70
CA PHE A 70 15.33 -2.43 -16.38
C PHE A 70 15.94 -2.69 -17.77
N PRO A 71 15.85 -3.92 -18.30
CA PRO A 71 15.32 -5.13 -17.67
C PRO A 71 16.26 -5.69 -16.60
N GLY A 72 15.70 -6.33 -15.58
CA GLY A 72 16.43 -6.97 -14.50
C GLY A 72 16.95 -8.36 -14.84
N LYS A 73 17.78 -8.91 -13.95
CA LYS A 73 18.48 -10.20 -14.14
C LYS A 73 17.54 -11.41 -14.23
N GLU A 74 16.31 -11.26 -13.76
CA GLU A 74 15.26 -12.29 -13.76
C GLU A 74 14.30 -12.11 -14.95
N SER A 75 14.45 -11.05 -15.75
CA SER A 75 13.73 -10.86 -17.02
C SER A 75 14.21 -11.78 -18.14
N LEU A 76 15.45 -12.30 -18.03
CA LEU A 76 16.04 -13.20 -19.01
C LEU A 76 15.91 -14.68 -18.57
N PRO A 77 15.64 -15.61 -19.50
CA PRO A 77 15.65 -17.03 -19.20
C PRO A 77 17.07 -17.50 -18.87
N ARG A 78 17.27 -18.01 -17.65
CA ARG A 78 18.48 -18.72 -17.20
C ARG A 78 18.43 -20.22 -17.56
N GLY A 79 18.02 -20.55 -18.79
CA GLY A 79 17.89 -21.92 -19.29
C GLY A 79 16.44 -22.35 -19.60
N LYS A 80 16.28 -23.58 -20.13
CA LYS A 80 15.01 -24.10 -20.69
C LYS A 80 13.83 -24.10 -19.71
N ASP A 81 14.09 -24.27 -18.41
CA ASP A 81 13.04 -24.40 -17.38
C ASP A 81 12.97 -23.21 -16.41
N SER A 82 13.70 -22.13 -16.71
CA SER A 82 13.74 -20.95 -15.84
C SER A 82 12.48 -20.10 -16.04
N LYS A 83 11.74 -19.83 -14.96
CA LYS A 83 10.69 -18.81 -14.97
C LYS A 83 11.34 -17.45 -15.22
N THR A 84 10.88 -16.78 -16.26
CA THR A 84 11.17 -15.37 -16.52
C THR A 84 10.18 -14.50 -15.77
N TYR A 85 10.65 -13.34 -15.31
CA TYR A 85 9.86 -12.30 -14.70
C TYR A 85 10.02 -11.06 -15.59
N PRO A 86 9.16 -10.88 -16.61
CA PRO A 86 9.31 -9.81 -17.59
C PRO A 86 9.41 -8.41 -16.95
N GLN A 87 8.75 -8.24 -15.81
CA GLN A 87 8.76 -7.02 -15.01
C GLN A 87 9.95 -6.85 -14.08
N ASP A 88 10.90 -7.78 -14.01
CA ASP A 88 12.01 -7.63 -13.08
C ASP A 88 12.77 -6.33 -13.39
N TYR A 89 12.93 -5.52 -12.36
CA TYR A 89 13.75 -4.31 -12.38
C TYR A 89 14.45 -4.15 -11.05
N ARG A 90 15.41 -3.24 -11.00
CA ARG A 90 16.18 -2.93 -9.80
C ARG A 90 15.94 -1.49 -9.38
N PRO A 91 15.41 -1.24 -8.18
CA PRO A 91 15.45 0.08 -7.58
C PRO A 91 16.88 0.58 -7.46
N LYS A 92 17.12 1.86 -7.74
CA LYS A 92 18.43 2.51 -7.70
C LYS A 92 18.33 3.83 -6.93
N ILE A 93 19.43 4.16 -6.24
CA ILE A 93 19.63 5.47 -5.62
C ILE A 93 20.93 6.04 -6.17
N ILE A 94 20.87 7.26 -6.69
CA ILE A 94 22.03 8.11 -6.92
C ILE A 94 22.04 9.14 -5.79
N THR A 95 23.12 9.17 -5.01
CA THR A 95 23.31 10.14 -3.93
C THR A 95 23.38 11.57 -4.46
N ARG A 96 23.24 12.55 -3.58
CA ARG A 96 23.44 13.97 -3.89
C ARG A 96 24.80 14.29 -4.51
N ASP A 97 25.81 13.48 -4.20
CA ASP A 97 27.18 13.62 -4.71
C ASP A 97 27.37 12.93 -6.07
N GLY A 98 26.31 12.32 -6.62
CA GLY A 98 26.33 11.64 -7.92
C GLY A 98 26.79 10.18 -7.88
N GLU A 99 27.14 9.63 -6.71
CA GLU A 99 27.49 8.23 -6.57
C GLU A 99 26.25 7.32 -6.59
N GLU A 100 26.27 6.25 -7.38
CA GLU A 100 25.24 5.20 -7.38
C GLU A 100 25.48 4.22 -6.21
N LEU A 101 24.44 3.96 -5.42
CA LEU A 101 24.48 2.93 -4.38
C LEU A 101 24.52 1.52 -5.00
N PRO A 102 25.24 0.56 -4.38
CA PRO A 102 25.13 -0.83 -4.76
C PRO A 102 23.70 -1.35 -4.57
N ASP A 103 23.35 -2.44 -5.26
CA ASP A 103 22.04 -3.09 -5.12
C ASP A 103 21.85 -3.53 -3.64
N LEU A 104 20.87 -2.94 -2.94
CA LEU A 104 20.61 -3.25 -1.54
C LEU A 104 20.02 -4.65 -1.38
N THR A 105 20.53 -5.37 -0.38
CA THR A 105 20.09 -6.68 0.06
C THR A 105 19.08 -6.57 1.21
N PHE A 106 18.50 -7.70 1.61
CA PHE A 106 17.61 -7.72 2.77
C PHE A 106 18.34 -7.40 4.08
N GLU A 107 19.62 -7.77 4.18
CA GLU A 107 20.49 -7.41 5.30
C GLU A 107 20.67 -5.89 5.39
N ASP A 108 20.87 -5.22 4.25
CA ASP A 108 21.02 -3.76 4.21
C ASP A 108 19.75 -3.05 4.72
N MET A 109 18.57 -3.61 4.44
CA MET A 109 17.31 -3.06 4.99
C MET A 109 17.24 -3.17 6.51
N TRP A 110 17.85 -4.21 7.11
CA TRP A 110 17.96 -4.30 8.57
C TRP A 110 18.95 -3.27 9.10
N SER A 111 20.09 -3.10 8.45
CA SER A 111 21.09 -2.11 8.81
C SER A 111 20.52 -0.68 8.76
N ILE A 112 19.67 -0.36 7.79
CA ILE A 112 18.94 0.92 7.76
C ILE A 112 18.06 1.08 8.99
N MET A 113 17.27 0.06 9.33
CA MET A 113 16.38 0.11 10.48
C MET A 113 17.15 0.20 11.81
N ASP A 114 18.32 -0.43 11.90
CA ASP A 114 19.21 -0.33 13.05
C ASP A 114 19.81 1.08 13.17
N CYS A 115 20.32 1.63 12.05
CA CYS A 115 20.81 3.01 11.98
C CYS A 115 19.74 4.03 12.42
N ILE A 116 18.49 3.84 11.99
CA ILE A 116 17.36 4.65 12.43
C ILE A 116 17.07 4.43 13.93
N ASN A 117 17.13 3.20 14.43
CA ASN A 117 16.95 2.92 15.85
C ASN A 117 18.01 3.60 16.72
N GLU A 118 19.26 3.62 16.31
CA GLU A 118 20.35 4.26 17.06
C GLU A 118 20.23 5.79 17.06
N ASN A 119 19.97 6.40 15.90
CA ASN A 119 20.04 7.85 15.73
C ASN A 119 18.69 8.56 15.92
N ALA A 120 17.59 7.85 15.72
CA ALA A 120 16.26 8.43 15.56
C ALA A 120 15.15 7.60 16.21
N LYS A 121 15.47 6.82 17.28
CA LYS A 121 14.53 5.90 17.96
C LYS A 121 13.14 6.47 18.22
N LYS A 122 13.07 7.74 18.62
CA LYS A 122 11.81 8.43 18.92
C LYS A 122 10.80 8.39 17.75
N TYR A 123 11.28 8.35 16.50
CA TYR A 123 10.42 8.31 15.32
C TYR A 123 10.01 6.91 14.88
N MET A 124 10.50 5.84 15.53
CA MET A 124 10.28 4.45 15.09
C MET A 124 8.80 4.08 14.94
N LYS A 125 7.92 4.61 15.80
CA LYS A 125 6.46 4.43 15.67
C LYS A 125 5.88 5.15 14.47
N CYS A 126 6.32 6.38 14.18
CA CYS A 126 5.90 7.11 12.98
C CYS A 126 6.32 6.37 11.70
N ILE A 127 7.56 5.91 11.66
CA ILE A 127 8.10 5.13 10.53
C ILE A 127 7.32 3.83 10.36
N SER A 128 6.94 3.18 11.46
CA SER A 128 6.07 2.01 11.44
C SER A 128 4.69 2.31 10.83
N LEU A 129 4.08 3.46 11.16
CA LEU A 129 2.83 3.88 10.53
C LEU A 129 2.99 4.08 9.02
N ILE A 130 4.12 4.65 8.58
CA ILE A 130 4.45 4.80 7.15
C ILE A 130 4.56 3.43 6.47
N PHE A 131 5.31 2.48 7.03
CA PHE A 131 5.38 1.13 6.45
C PHE A 131 4.03 0.42 6.40
N PHE A 132 3.21 0.58 7.44
CA PHE A 132 1.86 0.03 7.42
C PHE A 132 1.04 0.59 6.26
N ARG A 133 1.07 1.92 6.05
CA ARG A 133 0.39 2.62 4.96
C ARG A 133 0.89 2.14 3.59
N MET A 134 2.21 2.12 3.38
CA MET A 134 2.83 1.66 2.13
C MET A 134 2.46 0.21 1.77
N GLY A 135 2.56 -0.70 2.74
CA GLY A 135 2.25 -2.12 2.55
C GLY A 135 0.79 -2.41 2.23
N ARG A 136 -0.10 -1.43 2.44
CA ARG A 136 -1.54 -1.52 2.19
C ARG A 136 -2.02 -0.49 1.17
N MET A 137 -1.09 0.22 0.53
CA MET A 137 -1.35 1.32 -0.40
C MET A 137 -2.37 2.33 0.14
N MET A 138 -2.26 2.71 1.41
CA MET A 138 -3.06 3.79 2.02
C MET A 138 -2.45 5.14 1.63
N ASP A 139 -3.32 6.13 1.37
CA ASP A 139 -2.92 7.47 0.91
C ASP A 139 -2.21 7.46 -0.45
N TYR A 140 -2.72 6.65 -1.39
CA TYR A 140 -2.20 6.64 -2.75
C TYR A 140 -3.18 7.36 -3.66
N GLU A 141 -2.62 8.16 -4.56
CA GLU A 141 -3.35 8.89 -5.59
C GLU A 141 -2.92 8.38 -6.95
N CYS A 142 -3.87 8.24 -7.87
CA CYS A 142 -3.58 7.89 -9.25
C CYS A 142 -3.15 9.16 -9.99
N LYS A 143 -1.89 9.20 -10.45
CA LYS A 143 -1.31 10.35 -11.13
C LYS A 143 -0.79 9.94 -12.50
N ASN A 144 -1.08 10.78 -13.50
CA ASN A 144 -0.41 10.74 -14.78
C ASN A 144 0.82 11.63 -14.71
N GLU A 145 2.00 11.03 -14.62
CA GLU A 145 3.27 11.73 -14.41
C GLU A 145 4.17 11.61 -15.63
N LYS A 146 4.81 12.73 -15.99
CA LYS A 146 5.92 12.74 -16.94
C LYS A 146 7.19 12.33 -16.22
N MET A 147 7.70 11.17 -16.59
CA MET A 147 8.89 10.57 -15.98
C MET A 147 10.04 10.61 -16.98
N LYS A 148 11.26 10.84 -16.48
CA LYS A 148 12.47 10.85 -17.31
C LYS A 148 12.97 9.42 -17.49
N LEU A 149 13.04 8.96 -18.74
CA LEU A 149 13.63 7.70 -19.14
C LEU A 149 15.01 7.97 -19.75
N THR A 150 16.04 7.35 -19.20
CA THR A 150 17.42 7.47 -19.68
C THR A 150 17.92 6.12 -20.18
N CYS A 151 18.45 6.05 -21.39
CA CYS A 151 19.06 4.84 -21.96
C CYS A 151 20.32 5.25 -22.74
N GLU A 152 21.48 4.67 -22.42
CA GLU A 152 22.76 4.99 -23.07
C GLU A 152 23.06 6.51 -23.16
N GLY A 153 22.70 7.26 -22.12
CA GLY A 153 22.90 8.71 -22.07
C GLY A 153 21.86 9.54 -22.85
N GLN A 154 20.93 8.90 -23.56
CA GLN A 154 19.79 9.60 -24.17
C GLN A 154 18.64 9.70 -23.18
N GLU A 155 18.08 10.90 -23.05
CA GLU A 155 16.93 11.17 -22.20
C GLU A 155 15.67 11.39 -23.03
N GLU A 156 14.56 10.81 -22.59
CA GLU A 156 13.22 11.10 -23.11
C GLU A 156 12.21 11.21 -21.97
N LEU A 157 11.08 11.86 -22.24
CA LEU A 157 9.96 11.95 -21.29
C LEU A 157 8.89 10.94 -21.69
N VAL A 158 8.40 10.19 -20.70
CA VAL A 158 7.33 9.20 -20.86
C VAL A 158 6.20 9.51 -19.88
N ASP A 159 4.96 9.35 -20.33
CA ASP A 159 3.77 9.54 -19.49
C ASP A 159 3.36 8.18 -18.91
N LEU A 160 3.31 8.08 -17.58
CA LEU A 160 2.84 6.88 -16.87
C LEU A 160 1.75 7.23 -15.88
N ASN A 161 0.67 6.45 -15.92
CA ASN A 161 -0.46 6.58 -15.02
C ASN A 161 -0.34 5.57 -13.86
N LEU A 162 0.18 6.00 -12.71
CA LEU A 162 0.50 5.14 -11.58
C LEU A 162 -0.18 5.63 -10.30
N TRP A 163 -0.55 4.68 -9.43
CA TRP A 163 -0.85 4.98 -8.04
C TRP A 163 0.45 5.29 -7.31
N ARG A 164 0.60 6.54 -6.87
CA ARG A 164 1.75 7.06 -6.13
C ARG A 164 1.36 7.30 -4.68
N ILE A 165 2.28 6.99 -3.77
CA ILE A 165 2.10 7.37 -2.37
C ILE A 165 2.08 8.89 -2.25
N HIS A 166 1.13 9.40 -1.48
CA HIS A 166 1.01 10.79 -1.10
C HIS A 166 1.26 10.89 0.40
N PHE A 167 2.28 11.66 0.78
CA PHE A 167 2.57 11.94 2.17
C PHE A 167 2.05 13.33 2.53
N ASP A 168 1.55 13.47 3.76
CA ASP A 168 1.37 14.78 4.36
C ASP A 168 2.73 15.51 4.42
N GLU A 169 2.79 16.68 3.79
CA GLU A 169 4.05 17.38 3.54
C GLU A 169 4.73 17.84 4.84
N GLU A 170 3.96 18.28 5.83
CA GLU A 170 4.51 18.77 7.10
C GLU A 170 5.04 17.62 7.96
N CYS A 171 4.28 16.52 8.06
CA CYS A 171 4.71 15.29 8.72
C CYS A 171 5.98 14.74 8.08
N PHE A 172 6.00 14.63 6.75
CA PHE A 172 7.10 14.00 6.05
C PHE A 172 8.37 14.83 6.13
N LYS A 173 8.29 16.16 5.95
CA LYS A 173 9.42 17.08 6.18
C LYS A 173 9.94 17.01 7.62
N SER A 174 9.03 16.93 8.60
CA SER A 174 9.42 16.79 10.01
C SER A 174 10.16 15.48 10.28
N LEU A 175 9.76 14.38 9.63
CA LEU A 175 10.46 13.09 9.73
C LEU A 175 11.82 13.13 9.03
N ASP A 176 11.90 13.64 7.79
CA ASP A 176 13.17 13.70 7.05
C ASP A 176 14.19 14.65 7.70
N SER A 177 13.72 15.73 8.33
CA SER A 177 14.58 16.60 9.14
C SER A 177 14.99 15.94 10.46
N GLY A 178 14.11 15.14 11.07
CA GLY A 178 14.37 14.48 12.35
C GLY A 178 15.26 13.24 12.23
N ILE A 179 15.27 12.59 11.06
CA ILE A 179 16.11 11.46 10.69
C ILE A 179 17.16 11.99 9.72
N GLU A 180 18.13 12.73 10.27
CA GLU A 180 19.04 13.60 9.50
C GLU A 180 19.75 12.87 8.34
N SER A 181 20.25 11.66 8.60
CA SER A 181 20.88 10.81 7.58
C SER A 181 20.83 9.33 7.94
N ILE A 182 20.71 8.50 6.92
CA ILE A 182 20.89 7.05 6.99
C ILE A 182 22.27 6.73 6.39
N ILE A 183 23.11 6.05 7.16
CA ILE A 183 24.47 5.67 6.76
C ILE A 183 24.46 4.21 6.31
N LEU A 184 24.98 3.96 5.10
CA LEU A 184 25.06 2.64 4.48
C LEU A 184 26.49 2.32 4.08
N PHE A 185 26.94 1.09 4.35
CA PHE A 185 28.28 0.59 4.04
C PHE A 185 29.40 1.50 4.58
N ASP A 186 29.17 2.14 5.73
CA ASP A 186 30.05 3.12 6.37
C ASP A 186 30.51 4.29 5.47
N LYS A 187 29.87 4.48 4.30
CA LYS A 187 30.30 5.41 3.26
C LYS A 187 29.15 6.28 2.78
N TYR A 188 28.06 5.65 2.35
CA TYR A 188 26.97 6.34 1.68
C TYR A 188 26.05 6.98 2.69
N LYS A 189 25.70 8.25 2.47
CA LYS A 189 24.71 8.97 3.26
C LYS A 189 23.51 9.28 2.38
N ILE A 190 22.34 8.79 2.78
CA ILE A 190 21.08 9.07 2.10
C ILE A 190 20.09 9.72 3.07
N SER A 191 19.19 10.54 2.54
CA SER A 191 18.05 11.07 3.28
C SER A 191 17.02 9.97 3.63
N TYR A 192 16.19 10.24 4.64
CA TYR A 192 15.04 9.39 4.94
C TYR A 192 14.04 9.42 3.80
N GLU A 193 13.86 10.57 3.15
CA GLU A 193 13.09 10.72 1.92
C GLU A 193 13.57 9.73 0.83
N ALA A 194 14.87 9.70 0.54
CA ALA A 194 15.42 8.78 -0.45
C ALA A 194 15.13 7.32 -0.10
N PHE A 195 15.30 6.95 1.17
CA PHE A 195 15.00 5.60 1.64
C PHE A 195 13.53 5.23 1.46
N ILE A 196 12.59 6.10 1.82
CA ILE A 196 11.16 5.79 1.72
C ILE A 196 10.71 5.62 0.26
N TYR A 197 11.14 6.50 -0.64
CA TYR A 197 10.81 6.35 -2.06
C TYR A 197 11.49 5.14 -2.69
N PHE A 198 12.72 4.83 -2.30
CA PHE A 198 13.40 3.60 -2.72
C PHE A 198 12.67 2.34 -2.21
N PHE A 199 12.22 2.34 -0.95
CA PHE A 199 11.47 1.24 -0.39
C PHE A 199 10.15 1.02 -1.12
N GLU A 200 9.44 2.08 -1.54
CA GLU A 200 8.24 1.94 -2.37
C GLU A 200 8.53 1.18 -3.67
N LEU A 201 9.66 1.45 -4.32
CA LEU A 201 10.04 0.72 -5.55
C LEU A 201 10.37 -0.75 -5.28
N ILE A 202 10.94 -1.07 -4.11
CA ILE A 202 11.11 -2.47 -3.68
C ILE A 202 9.75 -3.15 -3.56
N LEU A 203 8.81 -2.53 -2.85
CA LEU A 203 7.45 -3.07 -2.66
C LEU A 203 6.73 -3.26 -4.01
N GLN A 204 6.89 -2.31 -4.93
CA GLN A 204 6.31 -2.36 -6.26
C GLN A 204 6.93 -3.47 -7.12
N ASN A 205 8.24 -3.75 -6.97
CA ASN A 205 8.91 -4.83 -7.68
C ASN A 205 8.46 -6.20 -7.16
N GLU A 206 8.40 -6.37 -5.85
CA GLU A 206 7.94 -7.60 -5.22
C GLU A 206 6.50 -7.95 -5.61
N ASP A 207 5.63 -6.95 -5.68
CA ASP A 207 4.27 -7.11 -6.17
C ASP A 207 4.22 -7.77 -7.56
N GLY A 208 5.01 -7.28 -8.51
CA GLY A 208 5.14 -7.86 -9.85
C GLY A 208 5.65 -9.30 -9.81
N LYS A 209 6.76 -9.53 -9.11
CA LYS A 209 7.39 -10.87 -8.99
C LYS A 209 6.45 -11.92 -8.40
N TYR A 210 5.79 -11.60 -7.28
CA TYR A 210 4.90 -12.55 -6.62
C TYR A 210 3.60 -12.75 -7.40
N TYR A 211 3.11 -11.72 -8.09
CA TYR A 211 1.97 -11.86 -8.98
C TYR A 211 2.29 -12.81 -10.14
N ASP A 212 3.41 -12.64 -10.84
CA ASP A 212 3.85 -13.53 -11.92
C ASP A 212 4.08 -14.97 -11.41
N LYS A 213 4.59 -15.11 -10.18
CA LYS A 213 4.82 -16.43 -9.57
C LYS A 213 3.54 -17.18 -9.21
N LYS A 214 2.53 -16.49 -8.68
CA LYS A 214 1.34 -17.09 -8.02
C LYS A 214 0.02 -16.86 -8.75
N GLY A 215 -0.04 -15.91 -9.69
CA GLY A 215 -1.27 -15.46 -10.35
C GLY A 215 -2.24 -14.71 -9.42
N ASN A 216 -1.77 -14.22 -8.27
CA ASN A 216 -2.59 -13.48 -7.31
C ASN A 216 -1.74 -12.58 -6.40
N LEU A 217 -2.40 -11.66 -5.70
CA LEU A 217 -1.79 -10.63 -4.83
C LEU A 217 -1.76 -11.02 -3.34
N SER A 218 -1.77 -12.31 -3.01
CA SER A 218 -1.72 -12.79 -1.61
C SER A 218 -0.35 -12.60 -0.93
N SER A 219 0.66 -12.16 -1.67
CA SER A 219 2.03 -11.90 -1.18
C SER A 219 2.64 -10.71 -1.91
N GLY A 220 3.84 -10.28 -1.51
CA GLY A 220 4.50 -9.07 -2.01
C GLY A 220 4.52 -8.00 -0.92
N ARG A 221 4.15 -6.76 -1.28
CA ARG A 221 4.36 -5.58 -0.44
C ARG A 221 3.91 -5.71 1.02
N THR A 222 2.75 -6.30 1.27
CA THR A 222 2.18 -6.36 2.62
C THR A 222 3.06 -7.18 3.55
N ASN A 223 3.59 -8.30 3.06
CA ASN A 223 4.47 -9.16 3.86
C ASN A 223 5.82 -8.49 4.15
N THR A 224 6.36 -7.76 3.19
CA THR A 224 7.65 -7.07 3.33
C THR A 224 7.54 -5.85 4.24
N SER A 225 6.45 -5.09 4.11
CA SER A 225 6.12 -4.02 5.06
C SER A 225 5.86 -4.56 6.47
N ASP A 226 5.16 -5.70 6.60
CA ASP A 226 4.97 -6.38 7.89
C ASP A 226 6.29 -6.87 8.50
N SER A 227 7.31 -7.14 7.68
CA SER A 227 8.66 -7.49 8.14
C SER A 227 9.39 -6.29 8.73
N MET A 228 9.24 -5.11 8.12
CA MET A 228 9.78 -3.86 8.68
C MET A 228 9.07 -3.47 9.98
N LEU A 229 7.74 -3.66 10.05
CA LEU A 229 6.96 -3.48 11.29
C LEU A 229 7.41 -4.43 12.40
N LEU A 230 7.67 -5.70 12.07
CA LEU A 230 8.15 -6.68 13.03
C LEU A 230 9.51 -6.26 13.60
N LEU A 231 10.43 -5.83 12.73
CA LEU A 231 11.76 -5.36 13.10
C LEU A 231 11.69 -4.09 13.98
N ALA A 232 10.86 -3.12 13.60
CA ALA A 232 10.60 -1.93 14.42
C ALA A 232 10.05 -2.29 15.82
N SER A 233 9.14 -3.28 15.89
CA SER A 233 8.60 -3.74 17.18
C SER A 233 9.66 -4.43 18.06
N PHE A 234 10.65 -5.09 17.45
CA PHE A 234 11.78 -5.67 18.17
C PHE A 234 12.65 -4.56 18.78
N PHE A 235 13.03 -3.55 17.99
CA PHE A 235 13.80 -2.40 18.49
C PHE A 235 13.07 -1.59 19.57
N ALA A 236 11.73 -1.58 19.52
CA ALA A 236 10.88 -0.99 20.54
C ALA A 236 10.67 -1.88 21.78
N GLY A 237 11.19 -3.12 21.82
CA GLY A 237 11.09 -4.03 22.95
C GLY A 237 9.77 -4.81 23.06
N PHE A 238 8.92 -4.78 22.03
CA PHE A 238 7.63 -5.47 22.03
C PHE A 238 7.69 -6.90 21.51
N THR A 239 8.76 -7.23 20.77
CA THR A 239 9.06 -8.56 20.23
C THR A 239 10.43 -9.01 20.73
N GLY A 240 10.54 -10.22 21.28
CA GLY A 240 11.84 -10.79 21.69
C GLY A 240 12.64 -11.32 20.50
N ILE A 241 13.97 -11.35 20.63
CA ILE A 241 14.89 -11.80 19.56
C ILE A 241 14.59 -13.23 19.08
N SER A 242 14.28 -14.15 19.99
CA SER A 242 13.92 -15.54 19.63
C SER A 242 12.67 -15.59 18.75
N SER A 243 11.65 -14.78 19.07
CA SER A 243 10.43 -14.68 18.28
C SER A 243 10.68 -14.04 16.91
N LEU A 244 11.52 -12.98 16.86
CA LEU A 244 11.95 -12.34 15.61
C LEU A 244 12.61 -13.36 14.68
N LEU A 245 13.66 -14.02 15.15
CA LEU A 245 14.42 -15.00 14.38
C LEU A 245 13.54 -16.18 13.93
N HIS A 246 12.71 -16.71 14.82
CA HIS A 246 11.79 -17.80 14.48
C HIS A 246 10.82 -17.41 13.35
N LEU A 247 10.28 -16.19 13.37
CA LEU A 247 9.36 -15.71 12.33
C LEU A 247 10.07 -15.54 10.98
N PHE A 248 11.29 -15.00 10.97
CA PHE A 248 12.09 -14.85 9.76
C PHE A 248 12.53 -16.19 9.17
N VAL A 249 12.97 -17.14 10.01
CA VAL A 249 13.35 -18.50 9.58
C VAL A 249 12.14 -19.22 8.99
N ARG A 250 11.00 -19.24 9.71
CA ARG A 250 9.77 -19.89 9.25
C ARG A 250 9.24 -19.26 7.96
N GLY A 251 9.36 -17.95 7.84
CA GLY A 251 8.96 -17.18 6.67
C GLY A 251 9.96 -17.16 5.52
N LYS A 252 11.08 -17.91 5.63
CA LYS A 252 12.15 -17.97 4.61
C LYS A 252 12.68 -16.57 4.24
N GLY A 253 13.01 -15.77 5.24
CA GLY A 253 13.52 -14.40 5.08
C GLY A 253 12.46 -13.31 5.17
N ILE A 254 11.17 -13.66 5.33
CA ILE A 254 10.07 -12.70 5.46
C ILE A 254 9.34 -12.91 6.80
N GLY A 255 9.48 -11.97 7.72
CA GLY A 255 8.88 -12.05 9.05
C GLY A 255 7.50 -11.38 9.09
N LYS A 256 6.42 -12.16 9.07
CA LYS A 256 5.07 -11.57 9.14
C LYS A 256 4.67 -11.26 10.59
N MET A 257 4.45 -9.97 10.89
CA MET A 257 3.85 -9.53 12.14
C MET A 257 2.37 -9.96 12.22
N THR A 258 1.94 -10.52 13.35
CA THR A 258 0.51 -10.83 13.56
C THR A 258 -0.28 -9.57 13.93
N LYS A 259 -1.61 -9.61 13.76
CA LYS A 259 -2.49 -8.51 14.18
C LYS A 259 -2.33 -8.22 15.68
N GLU A 260 -2.26 -9.25 16.52
CA GLU A 260 -2.09 -9.10 17.97
C GLU A 260 -0.78 -8.41 18.33
N GLN A 261 0.34 -8.83 17.70
CA GLN A 261 1.64 -8.18 17.89
C GLN A 261 1.58 -6.71 17.46
N MET A 262 0.97 -6.45 16.31
CA MET A 262 0.82 -5.10 15.76
C MET A 262 0.00 -4.21 16.70
N MET A 263 -1.15 -4.68 17.18
CA MET A 263 -1.96 -3.92 18.14
C MET A 263 -1.22 -3.70 19.47
N LYS A 264 -0.44 -4.68 19.94
CA LYS A 264 0.37 -4.52 21.15
C LYS A 264 1.44 -3.43 21.00
N TYR A 265 2.10 -3.39 19.84
CA TYR A 265 3.16 -2.41 19.55
C TYR A 265 2.60 -1.01 19.24
N MET A 266 1.59 -0.95 18.38
CA MET A 266 1.02 0.31 17.86
C MET A 266 -0.06 0.90 18.77
N GLY A 267 -0.59 0.13 19.73
CA GLY A 267 -1.67 0.56 20.60
C GLY A 267 -2.90 0.99 19.79
N ASN A 268 -3.39 2.20 20.07
CA ASN A 268 -4.52 2.82 19.37
C ASN A 268 -4.12 3.63 18.13
N ARG A 269 -2.87 3.53 17.65
CA ARG A 269 -2.42 4.25 16.44
C ARG A 269 -2.88 3.58 15.14
N ILE A 270 -3.30 2.33 15.21
CA ILE A 270 -3.90 1.60 14.08
C ILE A 270 -5.21 1.01 14.56
N GLU A 271 -6.30 1.47 13.97
CA GLU A 271 -7.65 1.03 14.27
C GLU A 271 -8.27 0.40 13.02
N ILE A 272 -8.58 -0.89 13.11
CA ILE A 272 -9.17 -1.66 12.01
C ILE A 272 -10.60 -2.00 12.35
N TYR A 273 -11.53 -1.44 11.60
CA TYR A 273 -12.97 -1.56 11.84
C TYR A 273 -13.64 -2.53 10.86
N ASN A 274 -14.68 -3.21 11.32
CA ASN A 274 -15.58 -3.91 10.43
C ASN A 274 -16.65 -2.94 9.93
N ALA A 275 -16.76 -2.79 8.61
CA ALA A 275 -17.76 -1.90 7.99
C ALA A 275 -19.19 -2.22 8.44
N ARG A 276 -19.53 -3.51 8.61
CA ARG A 276 -20.83 -3.91 9.14
C ARG A 276 -21.07 -3.36 10.53
N ASP A 277 -20.09 -3.46 11.41
CA ASP A 277 -20.24 -3.02 12.80
C ASP A 277 -20.38 -1.50 12.87
N ILE A 278 -19.65 -0.74 12.03
CA ILE A 278 -19.84 0.71 11.89
C ILE A 278 -21.26 1.03 11.46
N ILE A 279 -21.76 0.39 10.39
CA ILE A 279 -23.11 0.65 9.86
C ILE A 279 -24.16 0.34 10.93
N LEU A 280 -24.07 -0.83 11.58
CA LEU A 280 -25.06 -1.28 12.56
C LEU A 280 -25.09 -0.41 13.84
N GLN A 281 -23.96 0.16 14.24
CA GLN A 281 -23.84 1.01 15.43
C GLN A 281 -24.05 2.50 15.15
N TYR A 282 -24.31 2.85 13.89
CA TYR A 282 -24.40 4.25 13.51
C TYR A 282 -25.63 4.91 14.16
N PRO A 283 -25.53 6.15 14.69
CA PRO A 283 -26.67 6.84 15.28
C PRO A 283 -27.88 6.88 14.33
N ASN A 284 -29.08 6.70 14.87
CA ASN A 284 -30.35 6.61 14.12
C ASN A 284 -30.48 5.40 13.17
N PHE A 285 -29.44 4.58 13.01
CA PHE A 285 -29.57 3.30 12.34
C PHE A 285 -30.50 2.36 13.14
N GLU A 286 -30.45 2.40 14.48
CA GLU A 286 -31.32 1.61 15.39
C GLU A 286 -32.83 1.91 15.29
N GLY A 287 -33.23 3.11 14.86
CA GLY A 287 -34.64 3.49 14.66
C GLY A 287 -35.29 2.87 13.41
N VAL A 288 -34.48 2.33 12.51
CA VAL A 288 -34.90 1.65 11.28
C VAL A 288 -35.15 0.18 11.62
N ARG A 289 -36.31 -0.39 11.27
CA ARG A 289 -36.68 -1.78 11.58
C ARG A 289 -35.61 -2.80 11.13
N HIS A 290 -34.67 -3.11 12.01
CA HIS A 290 -33.64 -4.14 11.79
C HIS A 290 -34.29 -5.49 11.57
N ARG A 291 -34.21 -6.02 10.36
CA ARG A 291 -34.30 -7.48 10.19
C ARG A 291 -32.88 -8.02 10.18
N LYS A 292 -32.56 -8.85 11.19
CA LYS A 292 -31.37 -9.74 11.21
C LYS A 292 -31.23 -10.57 9.92
N THR A 293 -32.29 -10.67 9.11
CA THR A 293 -32.27 -11.28 7.79
C THR A 293 -31.57 -10.39 6.77
N LEU A 294 -30.29 -10.70 6.55
CA LEU A 294 -29.41 -10.10 5.55
C LEU A 294 -29.86 -10.32 4.10
N THR A 295 -30.90 -11.11 3.87
CA THR A 295 -31.38 -11.47 2.53
C THR A 295 -32.73 -10.80 2.23
N LYS A 296 -32.83 -10.16 1.07
CA LYS A 296 -34.07 -9.59 0.53
C LYS A 296 -34.39 -10.25 -0.81
N THR A 297 -35.68 -10.45 -1.08
CA THR A 297 -36.15 -10.94 -2.38
C THR A 297 -37.10 -9.92 -3.00
N ILE A 298 -36.86 -9.58 -4.26
CA ILE A 298 -37.70 -8.70 -5.08
C ILE A 298 -37.87 -9.40 -6.43
N GLU A 299 -39.11 -9.60 -6.89
CA GLU A 299 -39.40 -10.23 -8.19
C GLU A 299 -38.61 -11.53 -8.44
N LYS A 300 -38.60 -12.43 -7.44
CA LYS A 300 -37.85 -13.70 -7.41
C LYS A 300 -36.31 -13.57 -7.44
N ASN A 301 -35.78 -12.35 -7.46
CA ASN A 301 -34.35 -12.08 -7.35
C ASN A 301 -33.97 -11.88 -5.89
N MET A 302 -33.03 -12.69 -5.41
CA MET A 302 -32.59 -12.71 -4.03
C MET A 302 -31.20 -12.07 -3.89
N LEU A 303 -31.09 -11.07 -3.02
CA LEU A 303 -29.84 -10.41 -2.71
C LEU A 303 -29.51 -10.55 -1.22
N THR A 304 -28.30 -11.03 -0.93
CA THR A 304 -27.72 -11.07 0.41
C THR A 304 -26.80 -9.87 0.59
N MET A 305 -27.01 -9.16 1.69
CA MET A 305 -26.41 -7.89 2.07
C MET A 305 -25.67 -8.05 3.40
N VAL A 306 -24.79 -7.13 3.75
CA VAL A 306 -24.06 -7.10 5.04
C VAL A 306 -24.83 -6.31 6.09
N ALA A 307 -25.58 -5.31 5.64
CA ALA A 307 -26.57 -4.55 6.37
C ALA A 307 -27.62 -4.06 5.36
N ARG A 308 -28.80 -3.68 5.83
CA ARG A 308 -29.79 -3.02 4.97
C ARG A 308 -30.71 -2.14 5.77
N ASP A 309 -31.22 -1.13 5.10
CA ASP A 309 -32.25 -0.21 5.54
C ASP A 309 -33.48 -0.42 4.66
N ASP A 310 -34.54 -1.02 5.21
CA ASP A 310 -35.78 -1.25 4.46
C ASP A 310 -36.62 0.04 4.30
N ILE A 311 -36.35 1.10 5.07
CA ILE A 311 -37.10 2.38 5.04
C ILE A 311 -36.54 3.27 3.92
N GLU A 312 -35.24 3.57 3.99
CA GLU A 312 -34.51 4.33 2.96
C GLU A 312 -34.21 3.48 1.72
N LYS A 313 -34.55 2.17 1.77
CA LYS A 313 -34.28 1.18 0.72
C LYS A 313 -32.79 1.12 0.35
N ILE A 314 -31.91 1.09 1.34
CA ILE A 314 -30.45 0.99 1.12
C ILE A 314 -29.99 -0.43 1.43
N GLY A 315 -29.26 -1.05 0.52
CA GLY A 315 -28.65 -2.38 0.70
C GLY A 315 -27.14 -2.30 0.64
N TYR A 316 -26.46 -2.62 1.74
CA TYR A 316 -24.99 -2.65 1.79
C TYR A 316 -24.50 -4.04 1.40
N VAL A 317 -23.60 -4.16 0.43
CA VAL A 317 -23.00 -5.45 0.02
C VAL A 317 -21.49 -5.40 0.16
N ASN A 318 -20.88 -6.55 0.48
CA ASN A 318 -19.42 -6.65 0.62
C ASN A 318 -18.69 -6.28 -0.67
N LYS A 319 -19.22 -6.72 -1.82
CA LYS A 319 -18.70 -6.42 -3.15
C LYS A 319 -19.82 -6.63 -4.16
N ILE A 320 -19.98 -5.70 -5.10
CA ILE A 320 -20.85 -5.90 -6.27
C ILE A 320 -20.24 -7.01 -7.14
N ASN A 321 -21.06 -8.01 -7.44
CA ASN A 321 -20.67 -9.16 -8.24
C ASN A 321 -21.25 -9.02 -9.65
N ASP A 322 -20.39 -8.94 -10.67
CA ASP A 322 -20.83 -8.80 -12.07
C ASP A 322 -21.81 -9.90 -12.51
N LYS A 323 -21.71 -11.10 -11.92
CA LYS A 323 -22.65 -12.21 -12.17
C LYS A 323 -24.07 -11.96 -11.63
N LYS A 324 -24.25 -10.94 -10.78
CA LYS A 324 -25.53 -10.51 -10.19
C LYS A 324 -26.03 -9.19 -10.76
N THR A 325 -25.49 -8.71 -11.89
CA THR A 325 -25.89 -7.45 -12.52
C THR A 325 -27.41 -7.34 -12.68
N MET A 326 -28.08 -8.38 -13.20
CA MET A 326 -29.54 -8.40 -13.33
C MET A 326 -30.26 -8.25 -11.98
N THR A 327 -29.77 -8.91 -10.92
CA THR A 327 -30.33 -8.79 -9.57
C THR A 327 -30.19 -7.36 -9.04
N TYR A 328 -29.04 -6.71 -9.22
CA TYR A 328 -28.86 -5.32 -8.78
C TYR A 328 -29.77 -4.36 -9.53
N GLU A 329 -29.95 -4.54 -10.84
CA GLU A 329 -30.87 -3.72 -11.64
C GLU A 329 -32.34 -3.89 -11.22
N VAL A 330 -32.78 -5.10 -10.86
CA VAL A 330 -34.12 -5.32 -10.29
C VAL A 330 -34.31 -4.55 -8.98
N PHE A 331 -33.30 -4.56 -8.11
CA PHE A 331 -33.33 -3.80 -6.86
C PHE A 331 -33.38 -2.29 -7.11
N LYS A 332 -32.51 -1.76 -7.99
CA LYS A 332 -32.54 -0.34 -8.39
C LYS A 332 -33.89 0.09 -8.95
N LYS A 333 -34.50 -0.72 -9.83
CA LYS A 333 -35.86 -0.47 -10.35
C LYS A 333 -36.93 -0.44 -9.26
N ALA A 334 -36.76 -1.23 -8.20
CA ALA A 334 -37.64 -1.21 -7.02
C ALA A 334 -37.34 -0.04 -6.05
N GLY A 335 -36.44 0.87 -6.44
CA GLY A 335 -36.03 2.05 -5.68
C GLY A 335 -34.99 1.76 -4.61
N TRP A 336 -34.23 0.67 -4.72
CA TRP A 336 -33.14 0.37 -3.79
C TRP A 336 -31.80 0.94 -4.25
N GLU A 337 -31.09 1.59 -3.32
CA GLU A 337 -29.69 1.95 -3.49
C GLU A 337 -28.81 0.78 -3.01
N ILE A 338 -27.96 0.25 -3.89
CA ILE A 338 -27.03 -0.84 -3.53
C ILE A 338 -25.63 -0.28 -3.39
N VAL A 339 -25.11 -0.30 -2.16
CA VAL A 339 -23.82 0.28 -1.79
C VAL A 339 -22.76 -0.82 -1.73
N ASP A 340 -21.70 -0.68 -2.53
CA ASP A 340 -20.51 -1.54 -2.46
C ASP A 340 -19.54 -1.03 -1.40
N ILE A 341 -19.49 -1.70 -0.25
CA ILE A 341 -18.58 -1.26 0.82
C ILE A 341 -17.11 -1.64 0.55
N SER A 342 -16.82 -2.50 -0.43
CA SER A 342 -15.42 -2.78 -0.81
C SER A 342 -14.76 -1.60 -1.51
N THR A 343 -15.53 -0.66 -2.03
CA THR A 343 -15.01 0.52 -2.73
C THR A 343 -14.84 1.74 -1.83
N MET A 344 -15.29 1.68 -0.57
CA MET A 344 -15.20 2.79 0.39
C MET A 344 -14.06 2.58 1.38
N ASP A 345 -13.28 3.61 1.68
CA ASP A 345 -12.44 3.63 2.88
C ASP A 345 -13.27 3.98 4.13
N TYR A 346 -12.60 4.13 5.27
CA TYR A 346 -13.27 4.42 6.54
C TYR A 346 -14.00 5.77 6.48
N ASP A 347 -13.32 6.82 6.05
CA ASP A 347 -13.88 8.17 6.02
C ASP A 347 -15.03 8.27 5.01
N SER A 348 -14.88 7.70 3.82
CA SER A 348 -15.94 7.63 2.80
C SER A 348 -17.19 6.91 3.32
N LEU A 349 -17.02 5.83 4.09
CA LEU A 349 -18.16 5.13 4.69
C LEU A 349 -18.84 6.01 5.75
N VAL A 350 -18.07 6.67 6.60
CA VAL A 350 -18.62 7.56 7.64
C VAL A 350 -19.32 8.76 7.02
N GLU A 351 -18.76 9.39 5.98
CA GLU A 351 -19.39 10.48 5.24
C GLU A 351 -20.69 10.05 4.56
N PHE A 352 -20.70 8.86 3.95
CA PHE A 352 -21.92 8.28 3.38
C PHE A 352 -22.99 8.11 4.45
N LEU A 353 -22.66 7.52 5.60
CA LEU A 353 -23.61 7.33 6.70
C LEU A 353 -24.05 8.67 7.31
N ASP A 354 -23.16 9.65 7.45
CA ASP A 354 -23.47 11.02 7.90
C ASP A 354 -24.54 11.61 6.97
N SER A 355 -24.35 11.51 5.65
CA SER A 355 -25.27 12.06 4.64
C SER A 355 -26.68 11.43 4.70
N LYS A 356 -26.79 10.18 5.16
CA LYS A 356 -28.05 9.44 5.24
C LYS A 356 -28.75 9.60 6.58
N TYR A 357 -27.99 9.61 7.68
CA TYR A 357 -28.55 9.38 9.02
C TYR A 357 -28.31 10.50 10.04
N LYS A 358 -27.42 11.46 9.76
CA LYS A 358 -27.08 12.54 10.71
C LYS A 358 -28.11 13.67 10.77
N ASN A 359 -28.89 13.87 9.70
CA ASN A 359 -29.85 14.97 9.56
C ASN A 359 -31.33 14.57 9.67
N THR A 360 -31.66 13.35 10.10
CA THR A 360 -33.06 12.90 10.22
C THR A 360 -33.82 13.49 11.42
N ASN A 361 -33.20 14.36 12.23
CA ASN A 361 -33.82 14.99 13.41
C ASN A 361 -34.38 16.42 13.20
N THR A 362 -34.41 16.98 11.98
CA THR A 362 -35.03 18.32 11.74
C THR A 362 -36.40 18.28 11.06
N LYS A 363 -37.04 17.11 10.93
CA LYS A 363 -38.39 16.98 10.34
C LYS A 363 -39.43 16.35 11.26
N ALA A 364 -39.20 16.35 12.56
CA ALA A 364 -40.17 15.93 13.56
C ALA A 364 -40.21 16.95 14.71
N GLU A 365 -40.69 18.16 14.42
CA GLU A 365 -41.35 19.02 15.39
C GLU A 365 -42.68 19.51 14.80
#